data_AF-A0A7V6ZTM8-F1
#
_entry.id   AF-A0A7V6ZTM8-F1
#
_cell.length_a   1.000
_cell.length_b   1.000
_cell.length_c   1.000
_cell.angle_alpha   90.00
_cell.angle_beta   90.00
_cell.angle_gamma   90.00
#
_symmetry.space_group_name_H-M   'P 1'
#
loop_
_entity.id
_entity.type
_entity.pdbx_description
1 polymer ?
#
loop_
_entity_poly.entity_id
_entity_poly.type
_entity_poly.pdbx_seq_one_letter_code
_entity_poly.pdbx_strand_id
1 'polypeptide(L)'
;MAENVLERTEGRVSYHDSVEAMLKRIKEDGLSSVFSRWPVQEKLRCSFCLQGLSCQLCTHGPCRISDKVAGADKGVCGIGPDAMAMRNLLMRNIMGAATYAHHAFEAFRTLK
;
A
#
# COMPACT_ATOMS: atom_id res chain seq x y z
N MET A 1 10.91 -17.37 -26.65
CA MET A 1 9.72 -16.79 -27.29
C MET A 1 9.75 -15.31 -26.99
N ALA A 2 9.98 -14.48 -28.01
CA ALA A 2 9.93 -13.02 -27.84
C ALA A 2 8.46 -12.62 -27.65
N GLU A 3 8.12 -12.01 -26.52
CA GLU A 3 6.78 -11.47 -26.32
C GLU A 3 6.62 -10.24 -27.22
N ASN A 4 5.72 -10.35 -28.21
CA ASN A 4 5.28 -9.21 -28.99
C ASN A 4 4.40 -8.33 -28.08
N VAL A 5 4.96 -7.28 -27.51
CA VAL A 5 4.18 -6.21 -26.88
C VAL A 5 3.56 -5.38 -28.00
N LEU A 6 2.30 -5.67 -28.33
CA LEU A 6 1.62 -5.19 -29.53
C LEU A 6 1.01 -3.78 -29.42
N GLU A 7 0.93 -3.14 -28.26
CA GLU A 7 0.21 -1.85 -28.15
C GLU A 7 0.91 -0.78 -27.30
N ARG A 8 0.90 0.44 -27.83
CA ARG A 8 1.39 1.67 -27.20
C ARG A 8 0.60 1.93 -25.91
N THR A 9 1.31 2.19 -24.82
CA THR A 9 0.76 2.49 -23.48
C THR A 9 0.09 3.86 -23.37
N GLU A 10 0.07 4.67 -24.43
CA GLU A 10 -0.54 6.00 -24.39
C GLU A 10 -2.07 5.90 -24.31
N GLY A 11 -2.60 6.19 -23.13
CA GLY A 11 -4.05 6.25 -22.86
C GLY A 11 -4.68 4.94 -22.37
N ARG A 12 -3.93 3.84 -22.31
CA ARG A 12 -4.36 2.57 -21.71
C ARG A 12 -4.02 2.51 -20.22
N VAL A 13 -4.83 1.80 -19.45
CA VAL A 13 -4.64 1.59 -18.00
C VAL A 13 -4.01 0.22 -17.71
N SER A 14 -4.24 -0.78 -18.58
CA SER A 14 -3.70 -2.12 -18.49
C SER A 14 -3.29 -2.67 -19.86
N TYR A 15 -2.27 -3.53 -19.85
CA TYR A 15 -1.84 -4.31 -21.01
C TYR A 15 -2.87 -5.38 -21.41
N HIS A 16 -3.76 -5.78 -20.51
CA HIS A 16 -4.76 -6.81 -20.79
C HIS A 16 -6.02 -6.19 -21.41
N ASP A 17 -6.38 -6.65 -22.61
CA ASP A 17 -7.58 -6.17 -23.32
C ASP A 17 -8.87 -6.48 -22.55
N SER A 18 -8.89 -7.60 -21.81
CA SER A 18 -10.01 -7.96 -20.94
C SER A 18 -10.20 -6.93 -19.82
N VAL A 19 -9.12 -6.35 -19.28
CA VAL A 19 -9.20 -5.30 -18.27
C VAL A 19 -9.73 -4.02 -18.89
N GLU A 20 -9.22 -3.60 -20.05
CA GLU A 20 -9.70 -2.41 -20.76
C GLU A 20 -11.20 -2.49 -21.10
N ALA A 21 -11.65 -3.65 -21.59
CA ALA A 21 -13.06 -3.91 -21.87
C ALA A 21 -13.92 -3.77 -20.61
N MET A 22 -13.47 -4.36 -19.49
CA MET A 22 -14.20 -4.29 -18.23
C MET A 22 -14.21 -2.89 -17.61
N LEU A 23 -13.16 -2.09 -17.78
CA LEU A 23 -13.13 -0.72 -17.27
C LEU A 23 -14.18 0.18 -17.94
N LYS A 24 -14.46 -0.02 -19.23
CA LYS A 24 -15.55 0.67 -19.92
C LYS A 24 -16.90 0.29 -19.32
N ARG A 25 -17.15 -1.01 -19.15
CA ARG A 25 -18.40 -1.52 -18.59
C ARG A 25 -18.64 -1.03 -17.16
N ILE A 26 -17.64 -1.13 -16.29
CA ILE A 26 -17.71 -0.63 -14.90
C ILE A 26 -18.08 0.85 -14.87
N LYS A 27 -17.51 1.66 -15.76
CA LYS A 27 -17.82 3.09 -15.87
C LYS A 27 -19.26 3.34 -16.34
N GLU A 28 -19.72 2.61 -17.36
CA GLU A 28 -21.09 2.71 -17.89
C GLU A 28 -22.14 2.30 -16.84
N ASP A 29 -21.83 1.29 -16.03
CA ASP A 29 -22.68 0.85 -14.92
C ASP A 29 -22.64 1.81 -13.71
N GLY A 30 -21.90 2.92 -13.78
CA GLY A 30 -21.78 3.90 -12.70
C GLY A 30 -20.97 3.41 -11.49
N LEU A 31 -20.16 2.37 -11.67
CA LEU A 31 -19.35 1.74 -10.62
C LEU A 31 -17.93 2.32 -10.57
N SER A 32 -17.25 2.15 -9.43
CA SER A 32 -15.85 2.56 -9.27
C SER A 32 -14.88 1.39 -9.38
N SER A 33 -13.72 1.62 -9.98
CA SER A 33 -12.61 0.67 -10.05
C SER A 33 -11.43 1.14 -9.20
N VAL A 34 -10.43 0.27 -9.00
CA VAL A 34 -9.17 0.67 -8.35
C VAL A 34 -8.51 1.84 -9.08
N PHE A 35 -8.56 1.85 -10.41
CA PHE A 35 -7.98 2.89 -11.25
C PHE A 35 -8.75 4.20 -11.17
N SER A 36 -10.08 4.17 -11.04
CA SER A 36 -10.86 5.40 -10.89
C SER A 36 -10.66 6.05 -9.52
N ARG A 37 -10.35 5.27 -8.47
CA ARG A 37 -10.08 5.78 -7.12
C ARG A 37 -8.65 6.31 -6.94
N TRP A 38 -7.70 5.83 -7.73
CA TRP A 38 -6.28 6.15 -7.58
C TRP A 38 -5.94 7.65 -7.70
N PRO A 39 -6.35 8.40 -8.75
CA PRO A 39 -5.88 9.77 -8.97
C PRO A 39 -6.25 10.74 -7.83
N VAL A 40 -7.40 10.51 -7.18
CA VAL A 40 -7.82 11.33 -6.03
C VAL A 40 -6.95 11.01 -4.82
N GLN A 41 -6.69 9.72 -4.57
CA GLN A 41 -5.86 9.29 -3.45
C GLN A 41 -4.40 9.70 -3.62
N GLU A 42 -3.84 9.58 -4.83
CA GLU A 42 -2.44 9.92 -5.14
C GLU A 42 -2.09 11.35 -4.73
N LYS A 43 -2.98 12.31 -5.03
CA LYS A 43 -2.81 13.73 -4.66
C LYS A 43 -2.83 13.98 -3.15
N LEU A 44 -3.43 13.08 -2.37
CA LEU A 44 -3.62 13.20 -0.93
C LEU A 44 -2.63 12.35 -0.12
N ARG A 45 -1.75 11.57 -0.77
CA ARG A 45 -0.84 10.66 -0.06
C ARG A 45 0.08 11.46 0.86
N CYS A 46 0.04 11.14 2.14
CA CYS A 46 0.84 11.80 3.16
C CYS A 46 2.33 11.46 3.00
N SER A 47 3.18 12.47 2.82
CA SER A 47 4.64 12.31 2.65
C SER A 47 5.31 11.58 3.81
N PHE A 48 4.92 11.88 5.05
CA PHE A 48 5.45 11.19 6.25
C PHE A 48 5.17 9.69 6.20
N CYS A 49 3.96 9.30 5.79
CA CYS A 49 3.58 7.89 5.67
C CYS A 49 4.34 7.20 4.53
N LEU A 50 4.59 7.90 3.42
CA LEU A 50 5.39 7.38 2.30
C LEU A 50 6.84 7.15 2.68
N GLN A 51 7.40 8.05 3.49
CA GLN A 51 8.77 7.95 3.98
C GLN A 51 8.92 7.02 5.19
N GLY A 52 7.82 6.51 5.74
CA GLY A 52 7.85 5.67 6.95
C GLY A 52 8.11 6.44 8.25
N LEU A 53 7.99 7.77 8.23
CA LEU A 53 8.27 8.71 9.33
C LEU A 53 7.02 9.10 10.13
N SER A 54 5.97 8.29 10.07
CA SER A 54 4.75 8.44 10.87
C SER A 54 4.47 7.15 11.64
N CYS A 55 4.15 7.26 12.93
CA CYS A 55 3.81 6.11 13.79
C CYS A 55 2.47 6.33 14.50
N GLN A 56 1.59 5.32 14.44
CA GLN A 56 0.22 5.34 14.98
C GLN A 56 -0.08 4.14 15.89
N LEU A 57 0.94 3.49 16.44
CA LEU A 57 0.80 2.21 17.14
C LEU A 57 0.39 2.33 18.61
N CYS A 58 0.29 3.55 19.14
CA CYS A 58 -0.16 3.80 20.50
C CYS A 58 -1.02 5.07 20.56
N THR A 59 -1.64 5.30 21.71
CA THR A 59 -2.56 6.42 21.97
C THR A 59 -1.88 7.78 22.06
N HIS A 60 -0.55 7.84 22.20
CA HIS A 60 0.21 9.10 22.14
C HIS A 60 0.52 9.57 20.71
N GLY A 61 0.25 8.74 19.70
CA GLY A 61 0.40 9.11 18.29
C GLY A 61 -0.76 9.96 17.76
N PRO A 62 -0.72 10.36 16.47
CA PRO A 62 0.32 10.09 15.50
C PRO A 62 1.60 10.89 15.76
N CYS A 63 2.73 10.21 15.97
CA CYS A 63 4.04 10.86 15.99
C CYS A 63 4.56 11.01 14.56
N ARG A 64 5.17 12.16 14.22
CA ARG A 64 5.79 12.42 12.92
C ARG A 64 7.20 12.95 13.11
N ILE A 65 8.15 12.40 12.37
CA ILE A 65 9.54 12.86 12.36
C ILE A 65 9.73 13.85 11.20
N SER A 66 10.36 14.99 11.48
CA SER A 66 10.55 16.05 10.50
C SER A 66 11.77 16.89 10.80
N ASP A 67 12.69 16.98 9.85
CA ASP A 67 13.85 17.89 9.94
C ASP A 67 13.45 19.36 9.84
N LYS A 68 12.20 19.65 9.46
CA LYS A 68 11.67 21.02 9.34
C LYS A 68 11.16 21.60 10.66
N VAL A 69 11.01 20.77 11.70
CA VAL A 69 10.48 21.18 13.00
C VAL A 69 11.52 20.88 14.07
N ALA A 70 12.01 21.93 14.75
CA ALA A 70 13.00 21.77 15.80
C ALA A 70 12.47 20.84 16.92
N GLY A 71 13.26 19.82 17.28
CA GLY A 71 12.90 18.83 18.31
C GLY A 71 11.94 17.72 17.85
N ALA A 72 11.57 17.66 16.57
CA ALA A 72 10.76 16.57 16.00
C ALA A 72 11.64 15.44 15.42
N ASP A 73 12.70 15.05 16.13
CA ASP A 73 13.64 13.99 15.75
C ASP A 73 13.24 12.60 16.31
N LYS A 74 12.30 12.57 17.27
CA LYS A 74 11.79 11.35 17.91
C LYS A 74 10.28 11.39 18.11
N GLY A 75 9.67 10.20 18.22
CA GLY A 75 8.30 10.08 18.73
C GLY A 75 8.23 10.35 20.23
N VAL A 76 7.01 10.48 20.77
CA VAL A 76 6.77 10.71 22.22
C VAL A 76 7.44 9.65 23.09
N CYS A 77 7.55 8.41 22.61
CA CYS A 77 8.23 7.32 23.31
C CYS A 77 9.76 7.28 23.12
N GLY A 78 10.34 8.24 22.40
CA GLY A 78 11.78 8.33 22.14
C GLY A 78 12.28 7.56 20.91
N ILE A 79 11.39 6.93 20.12
CA ILE A 79 11.82 6.23 18.91
C ILE A 79 12.23 7.22 17.80
N GLY A 80 13.42 7.02 17.22
CA GLY A 80 13.93 7.79 16.10
C GLY A 80 13.40 7.35 14.71
N PRO A 81 13.81 8.04 13.64
CA PRO A 81 13.33 7.82 12.27
C PRO A 81 13.60 6.40 11.74
N ASP A 82 14.83 5.89 11.89
CA ASP A 82 15.23 4.59 11.33
C ASP A 82 14.40 3.44 11.92
N ALA A 83 14.30 3.43 13.25
CA ALA A 83 13.51 2.45 13.97
C ALA A 83 12.01 2.60 13.68
N MET A 84 11.52 3.83 13.44
CA MET A 84 10.14 4.06 13.01
C MET A 84 9.86 3.48 11.62
N ALA A 85 10.76 3.69 10.66
CA ALA A 85 10.67 3.13 9.32
C ALA A 85 10.71 1.59 9.35
N MET A 86 11.65 1.02 10.11
CA MET A 86 11.77 -0.43 10.30
C MET A 86 10.53 -1.04 10.94
N ARG A 87 9.95 -0.37 11.94
CA ARG A 87 8.71 -0.84 12.58
C ARG A 87 7.54 -0.83 11.61
N ASN A 88 7.40 0.22 10.79
CA ASN A 88 6.37 0.30 9.76
C ASN A 88 6.52 -0.82 8.71
N LEU A 89 7.76 -1.12 8.29
CA LEU A 89 8.04 -2.25 7.40
C LEU A 89 7.70 -3.60 8.05
N LEU A 90 8.15 -3.81 9.29
CA LEU A 90 7.93 -5.04 10.04
C LEU A 90 6.44 -5.34 10.21
N MET A 91 5.63 -4.34 10.55
CA MET A 91 4.18 -4.52 10.69
C MET A 91 3.53 -4.98 9.37
N ARG A 92 3.93 -4.42 8.23
CA ARG A 92 3.44 -4.87 6.91
C ARG A 92 3.85 -6.30 6.60
N ASN A 93 5.09 -6.68 6.96
CA ASN A 93 5.57 -8.03 6.77
C ASN A 93 4.81 -9.05 7.64
N ILE A 94 4.61 -8.73 8.93
CA ILE A 94 3.86 -9.59 9.86
C ILE A 94 2.42 -9.82 9.39
N MET A 95 1.74 -8.79 8.86
CA MET A 95 0.40 -8.95 8.30
C MET A 95 0.38 -10.02 7.18
N GLY A 96 1.33 -9.97 6.24
CA GLY A 96 1.43 -10.95 5.16
C GLY A 96 1.82 -12.35 5.67
N ALA A 97 2.83 -12.44 6.54
CA ALA A 97 3.26 -13.69 7.14
C ALA A 97 2.14 -14.37 7.93
N ALA A 98 1.35 -13.61 8.69
CA ALA A 98 0.18 -14.12 9.41
C ALA A 98 -0.88 -14.71 8.47
N THR A 99 -1.16 -14.04 7.34
CA THR A 99 -2.09 -14.57 6.32
C THR A 99 -1.60 -15.90 5.73
N TYR A 100 -0.32 -16.00 5.35
CA TYR A 100 0.24 -17.24 4.80
C TYR A 100 0.26 -18.36 5.84
N ALA A 101 0.64 -18.07 7.07
CA ALA A 101 0.64 -19.05 8.16
C ALA A 101 -0.78 -19.60 8.42
N HIS A 102 -1.78 -18.71 8.46
CA HIS A 102 -3.18 -19.13 8.63
C HIS A 102 -3.64 -19.99 7.45
N HIS A 103 -3.37 -19.57 6.20
CA HIS A 103 -3.73 -20.36 5.02
C HIS A 103 -3.10 -21.77 5.05
N ALA A 104 -1.81 -21.87 5.37
CA ALA A 104 -1.12 -23.15 5.47
C ALA A 104 -1.71 -24.03 6.60
N PHE A 105 -2.03 -23.43 7.74
CA PHE A 105 -2.65 -24.14 8.86
C PHE A 105 -4.04 -24.70 8.49
N GLU A 106 -4.86 -23.91 7.80
CA GLU A 106 -6.16 -24.36 7.33
C GLU A 106 -6.05 -25.50 6.33
N ALA A 107 -5.13 -25.41 5.37
CA ALA A 107 -4.87 -26.50 4.43
C ALA A 107 -4.43 -27.79 5.15
N PHE A 108 -3.51 -27.68 6.12
CA PHE A 108 -3.09 -28.82 6.94
C PHE A 108 -4.27 -29.43 7.71
N ARG A 109 -5.09 -28.60 8.34
CA ARG A 109 -6.26 -29.05 9.12
C ARG A 109 -7.28 -29.78 8.27
N THR A 110 -7.49 -29.37 7.02
CA THR A 110 -8.43 -30.00 6.09
C THR A 110 -7.91 -31.32 5.52
N LEU A 111 -6.60 -31.45 5.30
CA LEU A 111 -5.99 -32.62 4.65
C LEU A 111 -5.61 -33.76 5.61
N LYS A 112 -5.64 -33.50 6.92
CA LYS A 112 -5.38 -34.49 7.97
C LYS A 112 -6.63 -35.27 8.33
#